data_AF-A0A6B9CKP1-F1
#
_entry.id   AF-A0A6B9CKP1-F1
#
_cell.length_a   1.000
_cell.length_b   1.000
_cell.length_c   1.000
_cell.angle_alpha   90.00
_cell.angle_beta   90.00
_cell.angle_gamma   90.00
#
_symmetry.space_group_name_H-M   'P 1'
#
loop_
_entity.id
_entity.type
_entity.pdbx_description
1 polymer ?
#
loop_
_entity_poly.entity_id
_entity_poly.type
_entity_poly.pdbx_seq_one_letter_code
_entity_poly.pdbx_strand_id
1 'polypeptide(L)'
;NIFCSIQSNKIKIVLDKVQRDFQIFKNEDIEVIHEYSTKAYKINTFYTIYMYVAVAAYSILPLTLHTADTLYPLPFNKTRLQGKPRLTTFFNEQLDNSNFFIICHGMVVDTTAIVFIIGFDTLYFALAYHAC
;
A
#
# COMPACT_ATOMS: atom_id res chain seq x y z
N ASN A 1 3.07 11.96 -7.77
CA ASN A 1 1.64 12.20 -8.05
C ASN A 1 1.37 13.00 -9.34
N ILE A 2 2.31 13.03 -10.29
CA ILE A 2 2.15 13.74 -11.59
C ILE A 2 1.57 12.80 -12.67
N PHE A 3 1.89 11.50 -12.61
CA PHE A 3 1.44 10.50 -13.58
C PHE A 3 -0.09 10.31 -13.62
N CYS A 4 -0.77 10.38 -12.47
CA CYS A 4 -2.23 10.27 -12.39
C CYS A 4 -2.93 11.48 -13.04
N SER A 5 -2.38 12.68 -12.87
CA SER A 5 -2.90 13.89 -13.53
C SER A 5 -2.72 13.83 -15.05
N ILE A 6 -1.56 13.34 -15.52
CA ILE A 6 -1.23 13.23 -16.95
C ILE A 6 -2.13 12.23 -17.70
N GLN A 7 -2.52 11.13 -17.06
CA GLN A 7 -3.37 10.10 -17.70
C GLN A 7 -4.85 10.14 -17.27
N SER A 8 -5.25 11.14 -16.48
CA SER A 8 -6.62 11.32 -16.00
C SER A 8 -7.67 11.24 -17.11
N ASN A 9 -7.38 11.83 -18.29
CA ASN A 9 -8.25 11.76 -19.46
C ASN A 9 -8.44 10.33 -19.98
N LYS A 10 -7.37 9.52 -20.02
CA LYS A 10 -7.46 8.12 -20.48
C LYS A 10 -8.23 7.27 -19.48
N ILE A 11 -7.97 7.43 -18.18
CA ILE A 11 -8.70 6.75 -17.11
C ILE A 11 -10.19 7.09 -17.21
N LYS A 12 -10.53 8.36 -17.41
CA LYS A 12 -11.91 8.82 -17.59
C LYS A 12 -12.58 8.16 -18.79
N ILE A 13 -11.91 8.11 -19.96
CA ILE A 13 -12.46 7.45 -21.16
C ILE A 13 -12.76 5.97 -20.90
N VAL A 14 -11.87 5.27 -20.19
CA VAL A 14 -12.08 3.86 -19.85
C VAL A 14 -13.27 3.71 -18.90
N LEU A 15 -13.35 4.51 -17.84
CA LEU A 15 -14.47 4.47 -16.90
C LEU A 15 -15.81 4.80 -17.57
N ASP A 16 -15.84 5.78 -18.47
CA ASP A 16 -17.04 6.13 -19.25
C ASP A 16 -17.47 4.98 -20.18
N LYS A 17 -16.50 4.21 -20.71
CA LYS A 17 -16.79 3.01 -21.50
C LYS A 17 -17.37 1.90 -20.62
N VAL A 18 -16.73 1.60 -19.49
CA VAL A 18 -17.23 0.62 -18.51
C VAL A 18 -18.67 0.93 -18.13
N GLN A 19 -18.98 2.19 -17.80
CA GLN A 19 -20.33 2.62 -17.45
C GLN A 19 -21.35 2.39 -18.57
N ARG A 20 -20.98 2.67 -19.82
CA ARG A 20 -21.88 2.42 -20.97
C ARG A 20 -22.11 0.94 -21.19
N ASP A 21 -21.07 0.12 -21.06
CA ASP A 21 -21.18 -1.32 -21.20
C ASP A 21 -22.22 -1.85 -20.18
N PHE A 22 -22.12 -1.44 -18.91
CA PHE A 22 -23.10 -1.77 -17.86
C PHE A 22 -24.55 -1.37 -18.19
N GLN A 23 -24.79 -0.34 -19.01
CA GLN A 23 -26.14 0.08 -19.41
C GLN A 23 -26.71 -0.74 -20.58
N ILE A 24 -25.86 -1.41 -21.35
CA ILE A 24 -26.25 -2.15 -22.56
C ILE A 24 -26.62 -3.60 -22.24
N PHE A 25 -25.95 -4.19 -21.25
CA PHE A 25 -26.11 -5.60 -20.88
C PHE A 25 -27.52 -5.95 -20.37
N LYS A 26 -28.03 -7.12 -20.76
CA LYS A 26 -29.36 -7.62 -20.35
C LYS A 26 -29.27 -9.04 -19.79
N ASN A 27 -30.07 -9.30 -18.75
CA ASN A 27 -30.35 -10.60 -18.12
C ASN A 27 -29.17 -11.58 -18.03
N GLU A 28 -28.90 -12.39 -19.07
CA GLU A 28 -27.78 -13.36 -19.07
C GLU A 28 -26.41 -12.67 -18.95
N ASP A 29 -26.23 -11.52 -19.59
CA ASP A 29 -24.97 -10.75 -19.50
C ASP A 29 -24.73 -10.23 -18.07
N ILE A 30 -25.80 -9.92 -17.33
CA ILE A 30 -25.71 -9.35 -15.98
C ILE A 30 -25.22 -10.41 -15.00
N GLU A 31 -25.66 -11.66 -15.13
CA GLU A 31 -25.21 -12.76 -14.28
C GLU A 31 -23.72 -13.03 -14.48
N VAL A 32 -23.29 -13.06 -15.75
CA VAL A 32 -21.87 -13.23 -16.12
C VAL A 32 -21.02 -12.11 -15.54
N ILE A 33 -21.40 -10.84 -15.72
CA ILE A 33 -20.66 -9.69 -15.19
C ILE A 33 -20.62 -9.71 -13.67
N HIS A 34 -21.72 -10.13 -13.02
CA HIS A 34 -21.76 -10.26 -11.58
C HIS A 34 -20.77 -11.31 -11.07
N GLU A 35 -20.65 -12.45 -11.75
CA GLU A 35 -19.65 -13.48 -11.44
C GLU A 35 -18.22 -12.95 -11.56
N TYR A 36 -17.89 -12.31 -12.69
CA TYR A 36 -16.57 -11.71 -12.91
C TYR A 36 -16.24 -10.62 -11.88
N SER A 37 -17.19 -9.73 -11.61
CA SER A 37 -17.04 -8.66 -10.62
C SER A 37 -16.82 -9.23 -9.21
N THR A 38 -17.55 -10.29 -8.85
CA THR A 38 -17.41 -10.95 -7.54
C THR A 38 -16.05 -11.64 -7.41
N LYS A 39 -15.56 -12.27 -8.48
CA LYS A 39 -14.23 -12.89 -8.50
C LYS A 39 -13.12 -11.84 -8.39
N ALA A 40 -13.20 -10.76 -9.17
CA ALA A 40 -12.28 -9.64 -9.10
C ALA A 40 -12.25 -9.01 -7.70
N TYR A 41 -13.43 -8.80 -7.10
CA TYR A 41 -13.55 -8.28 -5.74
C TYR A 41 -12.85 -9.17 -4.70
N LYS A 42 -13.04 -10.50 -4.76
CA LYS A 42 -12.37 -11.44 -3.85
C LYS A 42 -10.85 -11.39 -3.98
N ILE A 43 -10.33 -11.36 -5.20
CA ILE A 43 -8.89 -11.27 -5.49
C ILE A 43 -8.32 -9.95 -4.97
N ASN A 44 -8.98 -8.83 -5.28
CA ASN A 44 -8.57 -7.50 -4.81
C ASN A 44 -8.59 -7.39 -3.28
N THR A 45 -9.58 -8.01 -2.62
CA THR A 45 -9.66 -8.06 -1.17
C THR A 45 -8.49 -8.83 -0.58
N PHE A 46 -8.19 -10.02 -1.12
CA PHE A 46 -7.04 -10.82 -0.70
C PHE A 46 -5.71 -10.08 -0.88
N TYR A 47 -5.52 -9.46 -2.06
CA TYR A 47 -4.34 -8.64 -2.36
C TYR A 47 -4.19 -7.47 -1.38
N THR A 48 -5.28 -6.75 -1.11
CA THR A 48 -5.29 -5.63 -0.18
C THR A 48 -4.87 -6.06 1.23
N ILE A 49 -5.44 -7.14 1.75
CA ILE A 49 -5.08 -7.68 3.08
C ILE A 49 -3.60 -8.08 3.10
N TYR A 50 -3.14 -8.80 2.08
CA TYR A 50 -1.74 -9.22 1.97
C TYR A 50 -0.77 -8.03 2.00
N MET A 51 -1.06 -6.97 1.24
CA MET A 51 -0.23 -5.77 1.19
C MET A 51 -0.19 -5.02 2.51
N TYR A 52 -1.34 -4.89 3.21
CA TYR A 52 -1.36 -4.31 4.55
C TYR A 52 -0.56 -5.13 5.56
N VAL A 53 -0.65 -6.46 5.52
CA VAL A 53 0.15 -7.34 6.38
C VAL A 53 1.65 -7.18 6.10
N ALA A 54 2.04 -7.11 4.82
CA ALA A 54 3.44 -6.91 4.44
C ALA A 54 4.00 -5.57 4.95
N VAL A 55 3.24 -4.48 4.79
CA VAL A 55 3.65 -3.15 5.28
C VAL A 55 3.66 -3.07 6.80
N ALA A 56 2.70 -3.70 7.47
CA ALA A 56 2.70 -3.80 8.93
C ALA A 56 3.94 -4.55 9.43
N ALA A 57 4.27 -5.70 8.82
CA ALA A 57 5.45 -6.48 9.16
C ALA A 57 6.74 -5.67 8.96
N TYR A 58 6.86 -4.96 7.83
CA TYR A 58 7.99 -4.06 7.55
C TYR A 58 8.10 -2.93 8.58
N SER A 59 6.96 -2.33 8.94
CA SER A 59 6.88 -1.21 9.89
C SER A 59 7.23 -1.60 11.32
N ILE A 60 6.95 -2.85 11.71
CA ILE A 60 7.23 -3.39 13.05
C ILE A 60 8.72 -3.71 13.25
N LEU A 61 9.46 -4.07 12.20
CA LEU A 61 10.89 -4.39 12.29
C LEU A 61 11.72 -3.36 13.10
N PRO A 62 11.71 -2.05 12.78
CA PRO A 62 12.49 -1.07 13.54
C PRO A 62 12.01 -0.91 15.00
N LEU A 63 10.72 -1.13 15.27
CA LEU A 63 10.17 -1.09 16.63
C LEU A 63 10.67 -2.30 17.45
N THR A 64 10.68 -3.49 16.86
CA THR A 64 11.20 -4.70 17.51
C THR A 64 12.68 -4.59 17.80
N LEU A 65 13.47 -4.05 16.85
CA LEU A 65 14.90 -3.83 17.04
C LEU A 65 15.17 -2.82 18.16
N HIS A 66 14.44 -1.71 18.18
CA HIS A 66 14.57 -0.69 19.22
C HIS A 66 14.17 -1.21 20.61
N THR A 67 13.03 -1.88 20.72
CA THR A 67 12.55 -2.44 21.99
C THR A 67 13.50 -3.53 22.51
N ALA A 68 14.02 -4.39 21.63
CA ALA A 68 15.03 -5.38 21.98
C ALA A 68 16.31 -4.74 22.57
N ASP A 69 16.80 -3.63 21.99
CA ASP A 69 17.97 -2.91 22.53
C ASP A 69 17.69 -2.26 23.89
N THR A 70 16.48 -1.72 24.11
CA THR A 70 16.12 -1.05 25.37
C THR A 70 15.83 -2.02 26.53
N LEU A 71 15.14 -3.13 26.26
CA LEU A 71 14.70 -4.08 27.30
C LEU A 71 15.76 -5.13 27.62
N TYR A 72 16.52 -5.55 26.62
CA TYR A 72 17.60 -6.52 26.77
C TYR A 72 18.87 -5.97 26.13
N PRO A 73 19.60 -5.07 26.82
CA PRO A 73 20.94 -4.69 26.41
C PRO A 73 21.84 -5.93 26.54
N LEU A 74 21.79 -6.81 25.54
CA LEU A 74 22.52 -8.06 25.53
C LEU A 74 24.01 -7.75 25.71
N PRO A 75 24.69 -8.32 26.74
CA PRO A 75 26.12 -8.08 26.96
C PRO A 75 27.01 -8.53 25.78
N PHE A 76 26.44 -9.30 24.84
CA PHE A 76 27.06 -9.78 23.60
C PHE A 76 26.73 -8.97 22.34
N ASN A 77 25.83 -7.98 22.40
CA ASN A 77 25.41 -7.19 21.23
C ASN A 77 26.34 -5.99 20.95
N LYS A 78 27.62 -6.08 21.33
CA LYS A 78 28.64 -5.04 21.09
C LYS A 78 29.06 -4.92 19.61
N THR A 79 28.71 -5.90 18.79
CA THR A 79 28.97 -5.92 17.34
C THR A 79 27.87 -5.27 16.51
N ARG A 80 26.67 -5.06 17.06
CA ARG A 80 25.58 -4.41 16.34
C ARG A 80 25.78 -2.90 16.41
N LEU A 81 26.19 -2.30 15.29
CA LEU A 81 26.20 -0.85 15.11
C LEU A 81 24.81 -0.31 15.40
N GLN A 82 24.68 0.55 16.41
CA GLN A 82 23.46 1.29 16.70
C GLN A 82 23.24 2.32 15.58
N GLY A 83 22.71 1.86 14.46
CA GLY A 83 22.32 2.69 13.33
C GLY A 83 20.93 3.28 13.52
N LYS A 84 20.62 4.31 12.75
CA LYS A 84 19.25 4.86 12.70
C LYS A 84 18.26 3.76 12.32
N PRO A 85 17.02 3.77 12.86
CA PRO A 85 15.99 2.79 12.52
C PRO A 85 15.66 2.75 11.02
N ARG A 86 15.89 3.87 10.33
CA ARG A 86 15.69 4.03 8.88
C ARG A 86 16.80 4.91 8.30
N LEU A 87 17.16 4.66 7.03
CA LEU A 87 18.13 5.45 6.27
C LEU A 87 17.50 6.76 5.78
N THR A 88 17.08 7.61 6.72
CA THR A 88 16.45 8.91 6.46
C THR A 88 17.22 10.00 7.17
N THR A 89 17.32 11.16 6.53
CA THR A 89 17.93 12.37 7.12
C THR A 89 16.88 13.48 7.19
N PHE A 90 16.76 14.11 8.35
CA PHE A 90 15.90 15.27 8.55
C PHE A 90 16.77 16.53 8.68
N PHE A 91 16.25 17.67 8.20
CA PHE A 91 16.95 18.96 8.30
C PHE A 91 17.14 19.45 9.73
N ASN A 92 16.36 18.91 10.68
CA ASN A 92 16.46 19.24 12.10
C ASN A 92 17.16 18.09 12.85
N GLU A 93 18.35 18.38 13.38
CA GLU A 93 19.19 17.43 14.14
C GLU A 93 18.46 16.83 15.35
N GLN A 94 17.57 17.58 16.00
CA GLN A 94 16.77 17.08 17.13
C GLN A 94 15.76 16.00 16.70
N LEU A 95 15.17 16.14 15.51
CA LEU A 95 14.27 15.13 14.94
C LEU A 95 15.04 13.94 14.41
N ASP A 96 16.22 14.19 13.85
CA ASP A 96 17.11 13.19 13.26
C ASP A 96 17.78 12.27 14.30
N ASN A 97 17.88 12.75 15.55
CA ASN A 97 18.35 11.97 16.70
C ASN A 97 17.21 11.26 17.46
N SER A 98 15.95 11.56 17.15
CA SER A 98 14.80 10.95 17.82
C SER A 98 14.36 9.67 17.12
N ASN A 99 14.83 8.52 17.61
CA ASN A 99 14.45 7.20 17.07
C ASN A 99 12.93 6.98 17.06
N PHE A 100 12.23 7.43 18.10
CA PHE A 100 10.77 7.33 18.19
C PHE A 100 10.08 8.13 17.08
N PHE A 101 10.53 9.36 16.84
CA PHE A 101 10.00 10.20 15.77
C PHE A 101 10.21 9.54 14.40
N ILE A 102 11.42 9.03 14.12
CA ILE A 102 11.75 8.36 12.85
C ILE A 102 10.86 7.14 12.62
N ILE A 103 10.63 6.34 13.66
CA ILE A 103 9.77 5.16 13.59
C ILE A 103 8.32 5.58 13.31
N CYS A 104 7.74 6.49 14.11
CA CYS A 104 6.37 6.94 13.93
C CYS A 104 6.14 7.62 12.58
N HIS A 105 7.02 8.52 12.18
CA HIS A 105 6.96 9.18 10.87
C HIS A 105 7.05 8.14 9.74
N GLY A 106 7.98 7.19 9.85
CA GLY A 106 8.13 6.10 8.89
C GLY A 106 6.86 5.26 8.74
N MET A 107 6.21 4.90 9.84
CA MET A 107 4.95 4.14 9.79
C MET A 107 3.83 4.92 9.06
N VAL A 108 3.70 6.21 9.33
CA VAL A 108 2.69 7.06 8.67
C VAL A 108 2.97 7.18 7.17
N VAL A 109 4.24 7.36 6.79
CA VAL A 109 4.64 7.43 5.38
C VAL A 109 4.39 6.12 4.65
N ASP A 110 4.79 4.99 5.22
CA ASP A 110 4.59 3.67 4.61
C ASP A 110 3.10 3.34 4.45
N THR A 111 2.30 3.65 5.48
CA THR A 111 0.83 3.45 5.46
C THR A 111 0.18 4.33 4.39
N THR A 112 0.61 5.58 4.27
CA THR A 112 0.07 6.48 3.24
C THR A 112 0.45 6.01 1.84
N ALA A 113 1.71 5.61 1.65
CA ALA A 113 2.21 5.13 0.37
C ALA A 113 1.47 3.86 -0.10
N ILE A 114 1.25 2.89 0.80
CA ILE A 114 0.59 1.64 0.43
C ILE A 114 -0.88 1.83 0.08
N VAL A 115 -1.59 2.76 0.73
CA VAL A 115 -2.98 3.10 0.38
C VAL A 115 -3.08 3.56 -1.07
N PHE A 116 -2.15 4.41 -1.51
CA PHE A 116 -2.12 4.85 -2.91
C PHE A 116 -1.80 3.70 -3.87
N ILE A 117 -0.78 2.88 -3.57
CA ILE A 117 -0.40 1.73 -4.41
C ILE A 117 -1.57 0.75 -4.56
N ILE A 118 -2.17 0.32 -3.45
CA ILE A 118 -3.34 -0.56 -3.45
C ILE A 118 -4.49 0.07 -4.25
N GLY A 119 -4.74 1.37 -4.09
CA GLY A 119 -5.78 2.06 -4.85
C GLY A 119 -5.57 2.00 -6.36
N PHE A 120 -4.34 2.21 -6.84
CA PHE A 120 -4.02 2.10 -8.27
C PHE A 120 -4.07 0.67 -8.77
N ASP A 121 -3.52 -0.29 -8.02
CA ASP A 121 -3.48 -1.70 -8.43
C ASP A 121 -4.88 -2.31 -8.49
N THR A 122 -5.72 -2.05 -7.47
CA THR A 122 -7.10 -2.57 -7.44
C THR A 122 -7.96 -1.96 -8.54
N LEU A 123 -7.77 -0.66 -8.84
CA LEU A 123 -8.41 -0.01 -9.99
C LEU A 123 -7.95 -0.66 -11.30
N TYR A 124 -6.66 -0.89 -11.48
CA TYR A 124 -6.12 -1.54 -12.67
C TYR A 124 -6.66 -2.96 -12.83
N PHE A 125 -6.67 -3.77 -11.76
CA PHE A 125 -7.22 -5.13 -11.78
C PHE A 125 -8.70 -5.15 -12.13
N ALA A 126 -9.50 -4.21 -11.58
CA ALA A 126 -10.92 -4.13 -11.90
C ALA A 126 -11.15 -3.79 -13.38
N LEU A 127 -10.38 -2.85 -13.94
CA LEU A 127 -10.45 -2.49 -15.35
C LEU A 127 -9.99 -3.64 -16.27
N ALA A 128 -8.96 -4.37 -15.87
CA ALA A 128 -8.47 -5.54 -16.62
C ALA A 128 -9.51 -6.68 -16.62
N TYR A 129 -10.14 -6.94 -15.47
CA TYR A 129 -11.20 -7.95 -15.36
C TYR A 129 -12.47 -7.58 -16.13
N HIS A 130 -12.80 -6.29 -16.25
CA HIS A 130 -13.93 -5.85 -17.09
C HIS A 130 -13.65 -5.99 -18.59
N ALA A 131 -12.39 -5.92 -19.00
CA ALA A 131 -11.99 -6.05 -20.40
C ALA A 131 -11.83 -7.50 -20.89
N CYS A 132 -11.68 -8.46 -19.96
CA CYS A 132 -11.56 -9.90 -20.24
C CYS A 132 -12.89 -10.61 -20.12
#